data_AF-S6GAS1-F1
#
_entry.id   AF-S6GAS1-F1
#
_cell.length_a   1.000
_cell.length_b   1.000
_cell.length_c   1.000
_cell.angle_alpha   90.00
_cell.angle_beta   90.00
_cell.angle_gamma   90.00
#
_symmetry.space_group_name_H-M   'P 1'
#
loop_
_entity.id
_entity.type
_entity.pdbx_description
1 polymer ?
#
loop_
_entity_poly.entity_id
_entity_poly.type
_entity_poly.pdbx_seq_one_letter_code
_entity_poly.pdbx_strand_id
1 'polypeptide(L)'
;MKVKEGVARVEGVVTKLLRDAVFIVKLNDGYEIMAHASGRIRKSKIRILMHDRVMVEVSSYGVNKNGLGKGRVVSRLRNKD
;
A
#
# COMPACT_ATOMS: atom_id res chain seq x y z
N MET A 1 -12.56 -9.28 13.41
CA MET A 1 -11.53 -9.02 12.37
C MET A 1 -10.20 -8.87 13.10
N LYS A 2 -9.29 -9.88 13.08
CA LYS A 2 -8.03 -9.80 13.85
C LYS A 2 -7.11 -8.74 13.24
N VAL A 3 -6.93 -7.62 13.94
CA VAL A 3 -5.74 -6.78 13.79
C VAL A 3 -4.58 -7.62 14.32
N LYS A 4 -3.53 -7.82 13.52
CA LYS A 4 -2.27 -8.35 14.06
C LYS A 4 -1.55 -7.18 14.73
N GLU A 5 -1.15 -7.35 15.98
CA GLU A 5 -0.30 -6.38 16.68
C GLU A 5 0.93 -6.07 15.83
N GLY A 6 1.30 -4.79 15.71
CA GLY A 6 2.38 -4.32 14.84
C GLY A 6 1.99 -4.03 13.37
N VAL A 7 0.70 -4.05 13.00
CA VAL A 7 0.24 -3.61 11.66
C VAL A 7 -0.62 -2.35 11.75
N ALA A 8 -0.09 -1.23 11.25
CA ALA A 8 -0.83 0.03 11.12
C ALA A 8 -1.52 0.13 9.75
N ARG A 9 -2.65 0.85 9.69
CA ARG A 9 -3.30 1.23 8.42
C ARG A 9 -3.09 2.71 8.16
N VAL A 10 -2.47 3.03 7.03
CA VAL A 10 -2.12 4.40 6.65
C VAL A 10 -2.57 4.65 5.21
N GLU A 11 -3.11 5.83 4.95
CA GLU A 11 -3.46 6.26 3.59
C GLU A 11 -2.24 6.78 2.84
N GLY A 12 -2.27 6.64 1.52
CA GLY A 12 -1.27 7.23 0.66
C GLY A 12 -1.69 7.25 -0.81
N VAL A 13 -0.80 7.79 -1.65
CA VAL A 13 -0.97 7.94 -3.09
C VAL A 13 0.07 7.09 -3.81
N VAL A 14 -0.35 6.32 -4.81
CA VAL A 14 0.57 5.54 -5.65
C VAL A 14 1.41 6.46 -6.52
N THR A 15 2.73 6.54 -6.27
CA THR A 15 3.66 7.36 -7.06
C THR A 15 4.29 6.57 -8.21
N LYS A 16 4.51 5.26 -8.05
CA LYS A 16 5.09 4.41 -9.12
C LYS A 16 4.48 3.00 -9.16
N LEU A 17 4.35 2.48 -10.36
CA LEU A 17 3.97 1.10 -10.68
C LEU A 17 5.24 0.28 -10.97
N LEU A 18 5.38 -0.89 -10.35
CA LEU A 18 6.50 -1.81 -10.56
C LEU A 18 5.98 -3.19 -11.03
N ARG A 19 6.91 -4.10 -11.36
CA ARG A 19 6.59 -5.49 -11.72
C ARG A 19 5.89 -6.22 -10.56
N ASP A 20 5.22 -7.33 -10.85
CA ASP A 20 4.57 -8.24 -9.90
C ASP A 20 3.47 -7.63 -8.99
N ALA A 21 2.84 -6.54 -9.46
CA ALA A 21 1.87 -5.75 -8.72
C ALA A 21 2.45 -5.23 -7.39
N VAL A 22 3.64 -4.62 -7.49
CA VAL A 22 4.27 -3.84 -6.45
C VAL A 22 4.17 -2.35 -6.80
N PHE A 23 3.98 -1.52 -5.78
CA PHE A 23 3.72 -0.10 -5.91
C PHE A 23 4.69 0.66 -5.00
N ILE A 24 5.18 1.81 -5.46
CA ILE A 24 5.69 2.83 -4.53
C ILE A 24 4.49 3.69 -4.15
N VAL A 25 4.26 3.82 -2.84
CA VAL A 25 3.17 4.61 -2.27
C VAL A 25 3.79 5.67 -1.37
N LYS A 26 3.48 6.94 -1.64
CA LYS A 26 3.78 8.03 -0.72
C LYS A 26 2.67 8.14 0.30
N LEU A 27 2.99 7.93 1.57
CA LEU A 27 2.07 8.08 2.69
C LEU A 27 1.76 9.56 2.93
N ASN A 28 0.64 9.83 3.60
CA ASN A 28 0.25 11.20 3.94
C ASN A 28 1.32 11.94 4.78
N ASP A 29 2.07 11.22 5.61
CA ASP A 29 3.18 11.73 6.43
C ASP A 29 4.46 12.04 5.60
N GLY A 30 4.41 11.93 4.27
CA GLY A 30 5.48 12.29 3.35
C GLY A 30 6.44 11.15 2.99
N TYR A 31 6.57 10.12 3.82
CA TYR A 31 7.43 8.96 3.58
C TYR A 31 6.94 8.08 2.41
N GLU A 32 7.86 7.51 1.64
CA GLU A 32 7.54 6.49 0.63
C GLU A 32 7.75 5.06 1.17
N ILE A 33 6.86 4.15 0.77
CA ILE A 33 6.94 2.72 1.06
C ILE A 33 6.77 1.87 -0.20
N MET A 34 7.32 0.66 -0.17
CA MET A 34 7.12 -0.37 -1.18
C MET A 34 5.97 -1.30 -0.74
N ALA A 35 4.85 -1.25 -1.45
CA ALA A 35 3.63 -1.97 -1.10
C ALA A 35 3.26 -3.02 -2.16
N HIS A 36 2.97 -4.25 -1.75
CA HIS A 36 2.48 -5.31 -2.64
C HIS A 36 0.95 -5.32 -2.69
N ALA A 37 0.34 -5.69 -3.83
CA ALA A 37 -1.08 -6.01 -3.89
C ALA A 37 -1.44 -7.14 -2.89
N SER A 38 -2.31 -6.86 -1.91
CA SER A 38 -2.80 -7.88 -0.98
C SER A 38 -3.59 -8.98 -1.69
N GLY A 39 -3.74 -10.12 -1.03
CA GLY A 39 -4.60 -11.21 -1.53
C GLY A 39 -6.05 -10.77 -1.80
N ARG A 40 -6.57 -9.76 -1.06
CA ARG A 40 -7.88 -9.16 -1.32
C ARG A 40 -7.89 -8.41 -2.66
N ILE A 41 -6.94 -7.51 -2.89
CA ILE A 41 -6.81 -6.78 -4.17
C ILE A 41 -6.73 -7.76 -5.36
N ARG A 42 -5.88 -8.79 -5.24
CA ARG A 42 -5.71 -9.83 -6.29
C ARG A 42 -7.01 -10.60 -6.54
N LYS A 43 -7.69 -11.09 -5.50
CA LYS A 43 -8.97 -11.83 -5.63
C LYS A 43 -10.10 -10.96 -6.19
N SER A 44 -10.19 -9.70 -5.78
CA SER A 44 -11.20 -8.75 -6.25
C SER A 44 -10.90 -8.15 -7.63
N LYS A 45 -9.80 -8.54 -8.29
CA LYS A 45 -9.34 -8.02 -9.59
C LYS A 45 -9.26 -6.48 -9.63
N ILE A 46 -8.98 -5.84 -8.50
CA ILE A 46 -8.92 -4.37 -8.40
C ILE A 46 -7.64 -3.89 -9.07
N ARG A 47 -7.78 -3.19 -10.21
CA ARG A 47 -6.66 -2.51 -10.88
C ARG A 47 -6.31 -1.23 -10.14
N ILE A 48 -5.05 -1.16 -9.72
CA ILE A 48 -4.41 0.03 -9.13
C ILE A 48 -3.55 0.68 -10.22
N LEU A 49 -3.60 1.99 -10.31
CA LEU A 49 -2.89 2.85 -11.25
C LEU A 49 -2.03 3.89 -10.50
N MET A 50 -1.23 4.65 -11.24
CA MET A 50 -0.54 5.82 -10.70
C MET A 50 -1.56 6.88 -10.27
N HIS A 51 -1.23 7.64 -9.23
CA HIS A 51 -2.08 8.66 -8.59
C HIS A 51 -3.34 8.13 -7.87
N ASP A 52 -3.57 6.83 -7.81
CA ASP A 52 -4.65 6.27 -6.99
C ASP A 52 -4.40 6.52 -5.50
N ARG A 53 -5.44 7.00 -4.80
CA ARG A 53 -5.51 6.94 -3.33
C ARG A 53 -5.73 5.49 -2.90
N VAL A 54 -4.93 5.03 -1.94
CA VAL A 54 -4.91 3.64 -1.47
C VAL A 54 -4.81 3.57 0.05
N MET A 55 -5.47 2.57 0.63
CA MET A 55 -5.25 2.17 2.02
C MET A 55 -4.15 1.11 2.05
N VAL A 56 -3.10 1.35 2.83
CA VAL A 56 -1.96 0.45 2.98
C VAL A 56 -1.87 -0.08 4.41
N GLU A 57 -1.66 -1.38 4.55
CA GLU A 57 -1.22 -2.00 5.81
C GLU A 57 0.31 -1.98 5.86
N VAL A 58 0.88 -1.28 6.84
CA VAL A 58 2.33 -1.12 7.06
C VAL A 58 2.73 -1.95 8.27
N SER A 59 3.82 -2.70 8.16
CA SER A 59 4.40 -3.45 9.29
C SER A 59 5.48 -2.62 9.96
N SER A 60 5.42 -2.45 11.28
CA SER A 60 6.36 -1.62 12.06
C SER A 60 7.82 -2.11 12.04
N TYR A 61 8.10 -3.32 11.53
CA TYR A 61 9.40 -3.97 11.62
C TYR A 61 10.05 -4.28 10.25
N GLY A 62 9.53 -3.72 9.14
CA GLY A 62 9.92 -4.13 7.79
C GLY A 62 10.41 -3.01 6.90
N VAL A 63 11.72 -2.86 6.75
CA VAL A 63 12.35 -2.13 5.62
C VAL A 63 12.79 -3.09 4.50
N ASN A 64 12.90 -2.60 3.27
CA ASN A 64 13.46 -3.31 2.12
C ASN A 64 14.97 -3.01 1.94
N LYS A 65 15.60 -3.64 0.94
CA LYS A 65 17.04 -3.46 0.65
C LYS A 65 17.44 -2.03 0.28
N ASN A 66 16.47 -1.17 -0.02
CA ASN A 66 16.66 0.21 -0.46
C ASN A 66 16.19 1.21 0.63
N GLY A 67 16.00 0.76 1.88
CA GLY A 67 15.58 1.60 3.01
C GLY A 67 14.08 1.95 3.07
N LEU A 68 13.28 1.58 2.06
CA LEU A 68 11.83 1.86 2.05
C LEU A 68 11.08 0.90 2.97
N GLY A 69 10.06 1.41 3.66
CA GLY A 69 9.14 0.58 4.45
C GLY A 69 8.39 -0.43 3.56
N LYS A 70 7.95 -1.55 4.16
CA LYS A 70 7.19 -2.62 3.49
C LYS A 70 5.72 -2.59 3.90
N GLY A 71 4.84 -2.61 2.90
CA GLY A 71 3.40 -2.63 3.12
C GLY A 71 2.61 -3.56 2.19
N ARG A 72 1.30 -3.58 2.37
CA ARG A 72 0.33 -4.23 1.48
C ARG A 72 -0.82 -3.29 1.17
N VAL A 73 -1.14 -3.08 -0.10
CA VAL A 73 -2.36 -2.35 -0.48
C VAL A 73 -3.57 -3.23 -0.21
N VAL A 74 -4.50 -2.77 0.62
CA VAL A 74 -5.69 -3.52 1.03
C VAL A 74 -6.98 -3.07 0.34
N SER A 75 -7.05 -1.79 -0.04
CA SER A 75 -8.12 -1.23 -0.88
C SER A 75 -7.60 -0.05 -1.71
N ARG A 76 -8.16 0.12 -2.91
CA ARG A 76 -8.15 1.38 -3.65
C ARG A 76 -9.31 2.23 -3.11
N LEU A 77 -9.02 3.45 -2.69
CA LEU A 77 -10.03 4.38 -2.21
C LEU A 77 -10.66 5.06 -3.43
N ARG A 78 -11.99 5.18 -3.42
CA ARG A 78 -12.69 6.06 -4.36
C ARG A 78 -12.83 7.41 -3.68
N ASN A 79 -12.59 8.50 -4.41
CA ASN A 79 -13.11 9.78 -3.97
C ASN A 79 -14.64 9.64 -3.95
N LYS A 80 -15.26 9.95 -2.81
CA LYS A 80 -16.62 10.46 -2.83
C LYS A 80 -16.49 11.94 -3.16
N ASP A 81 -17.12 12.32 -4.25
CA ASP A 81 -17.60 13.69 -4.47
C ASP A 81 -18.72 14.00 -3.44
#